data_AF-A0AB36GJP2-F1
#
_entry.id   AF-A0AB36GJP2-F1
#
_cell.length_a   1.000
_cell.length_b   1.000
_cell.length_c   1.000
_cell.angle_alpha   90.00
_cell.angle_beta   90.00
_cell.angle_gamma   90.00
#
_symmetry.space_group_name_H-M   'P 1'
#
loop_
_entity.id
_entity.type
_entity.pdbx_description
1 polymer ?
#
loop_
_entity_poly.entity_id
_entity_poly.type
_entity_poly.pdbx_seq_one_letter_code
_entity_poly.pdbx_strand_id
1 'polypeptide(L)'
;MRNFRALHGILVHVSTKPSASTPPPSGKVPRAVGTAQGRASLMLHALIYLIFGIITVFVQTPDNVFAKILLGLWMLALGTSHALTARGMHYGPATSASLSSAALVQAASGALLVIMPDTLALIILAVCAGSGLPGLIKLLLGTRYRSAVAVWRDWVLEGGVLLAVALLLPFVGEIGAKATLGVPGGGALIIGVFLLVGSLGPSEKAGADRTKP
;
A
#
# COMPACT_ATOMS: atom_id res chain seq x y z
N MET A 1 -34.12 31.49 -53.43
CA MET A 1 -32.91 31.25 -54.26
C MET A 1 -31.70 31.43 -53.32
N ARG A 2 -31.22 30.36 -52.67
CA ARG A 2 -29.98 29.63 -53.02
C ARG A 2 -28.82 30.56 -53.44
N ASN A 3 -27.72 30.55 -52.67
CA ASN A 3 -26.32 30.45 -53.09
C ASN A 3 -25.42 30.48 -51.82
N PHE A 4 -24.99 29.33 -51.29
CA PHE A 4 -23.70 28.66 -51.55
C PHE A 4 -22.46 29.53 -51.30
N ARG A 5 -21.82 29.37 -50.14
CA ARG A 5 -20.36 29.22 -50.00
C ARG A 5 -19.98 28.79 -48.58
N ALA A 6 -20.08 27.47 -48.37
CA ALA A 6 -19.28 26.77 -47.39
C ALA A 6 -17.88 26.50 -47.97
N LEU A 7 -16.92 26.26 -47.06
CA LEU A 7 -15.60 25.65 -47.28
C LEU A 7 -14.50 26.55 -47.85
N HIS A 8 -13.74 27.20 -46.97
CA HIS A 8 -12.27 27.09 -46.92
C HIS A 8 -11.74 27.93 -45.73
N GLY A 9 -11.18 27.29 -44.72
CA GLY A 9 -10.56 28.01 -43.61
C GLY A 9 -10.33 27.24 -42.31
N ILE A 10 -10.01 25.94 -42.40
CA ILE A 10 -9.32 25.27 -41.29
C ILE A 10 -7.89 25.81 -41.30
N LEU A 11 -7.62 26.80 -40.46
CA LEU A 11 -6.28 27.07 -39.96
C LEU A 11 -6.41 27.59 -38.53
N VAL A 12 -6.43 26.66 -37.58
CA VAL A 12 -6.29 26.97 -36.15
C VAL A 12 -4.89 27.54 -35.97
N HIS A 13 -4.82 28.85 -35.68
CA HIS A 13 -3.60 29.54 -35.31
C HIS A 13 -3.14 29.00 -33.94
N VAL A 14 -2.21 28.04 -33.93
CA VAL A 14 -1.47 27.67 -32.72
C VAL A 14 -0.52 28.83 -32.41
N SER A 15 -0.91 29.70 -31.48
CA SER A 15 -0.05 30.72 -30.92
C SER A 15 0.92 30.07 -29.94
N THR A 16 2.15 29.84 -30.38
CA THR A 16 3.28 29.40 -29.56
C THR A 16 3.83 30.57 -28.74
N LYS A 17 3.06 31.06 -27.77
CA LYS A 17 3.62 31.91 -26.71
C LYS A 17 4.09 30.99 -25.58
N PRO A 18 5.37 30.99 -25.18
CA PRO A 18 5.80 30.28 -23.99
C PRO A 18 5.12 30.97 -22.80
N SER A 19 4.06 30.38 -22.27
CA SER A 19 3.59 30.76 -20.94
C SER A 19 4.71 30.39 -19.99
N ALA A 20 5.36 31.41 -19.43
CA ALA A 20 6.24 31.27 -18.29
C ALA A 20 5.50 30.41 -17.27
N SER A 21 5.99 29.18 -17.08
CA SER A 21 5.47 28.27 -16.10
C SER A 21 5.69 28.92 -14.74
N THR A 22 4.66 29.55 -14.20
CA THR A 22 4.58 29.86 -12.79
C THR A 22 4.93 28.57 -12.07
N PRO A 23 6.02 28.51 -11.28
CA PRO A 23 6.32 27.31 -10.52
C PRO A 23 5.06 26.98 -9.71
N PRO A 24 4.63 25.70 -9.67
CA PRO A 24 3.49 25.34 -8.86
C PRO A 24 3.74 25.88 -7.46
N PRO A 25 2.73 26.49 -6.80
CA PRO A 25 2.90 27.02 -5.46
C PRO A 25 3.57 25.93 -4.65
N SER A 26 4.65 26.29 -3.94
CA SER A 26 5.28 25.47 -2.92
C SER A 26 4.29 25.29 -1.78
N GLY A 27 3.19 24.59 -2.07
CA GLY A 27 2.27 24.08 -1.10
C GLY A 27 3.08 23.05 -0.36
N LYS A 28 3.43 23.39 0.88
CA LYS A 28 3.89 22.40 1.85
C LYS A 28 2.83 21.29 1.83
N VAL A 29 3.09 20.21 1.12
CA VAL A 29 2.23 19.04 1.13
C VAL A 29 2.16 18.66 2.60
N PRO A 30 0.97 18.74 3.24
CA PRO A 30 0.86 18.41 4.64
C PRO A 30 1.50 17.05 4.81
N ARG A 31 2.48 16.96 5.71
CA ARG A 31 3.08 15.68 6.07
C ARG A 31 1.90 14.85 6.56
N ALA A 32 1.38 13.90 5.77
CA ALA A 32 0.21 13.15 6.21
C ALA A 32 0.52 12.43 7.54
N VAL A 33 1.78 12.04 7.73
CA VAL A 33 2.40 11.52 8.98
C VAL A 33 2.37 12.53 10.14
N GLY A 34 2.26 13.82 9.89
CA GLY A 34 2.13 14.87 10.91
C GLY A 34 0.69 15.05 11.43
N THR A 35 -0.31 14.50 10.74
CA THR A 35 -1.71 14.54 11.18
C THR A 35 -2.02 13.38 12.11
N ALA A 36 -2.88 13.58 13.10
CA ALA A 36 -3.31 12.51 14.03
C ALA A 36 -3.90 11.30 13.27
N GLN A 37 -4.61 11.56 12.17
CA GLN A 37 -5.22 10.55 11.32
C GLN A 37 -4.20 9.70 10.55
N GLY A 38 -3.13 10.31 10.01
CA GLY A 38 -2.06 9.57 9.34
C GLY A 38 -1.30 8.67 10.32
N ARG A 39 -1.04 9.14 11.54
CA ARG A 39 -0.41 8.34 12.59
C ARG A 39 -1.29 7.19 13.05
N ALA A 40 -2.59 7.42 13.23
CA ALA A 40 -3.54 6.37 13.59
C ALA A 40 -3.60 5.26 12.52
N SER A 41 -3.58 5.64 11.23
CA SER A 41 -3.49 4.69 10.11
C SER A 41 -2.19 3.88 10.14
N LEU A 42 -1.05 4.53 10.36
CA LEU A 42 0.25 3.84 10.51
C LEU A 42 0.26 2.88 11.70
N MET A 43 -0.28 3.29 12.86
CA MET A 43 -0.42 2.40 14.03
C MET A 43 -1.31 1.20 13.73
N LEU A 44 -2.42 1.40 13.02
CA LEU A 44 -3.33 0.31 12.66
C LEU A 44 -2.64 -0.71 11.76
N HIS A 45 -1.98 -0.25 10.68
CA HIS A 45 -1.22 -1.15 9.81
C HIS A 45 -0.11 -1.87 10.57
N ALA A 46 0.66 -1.12 11.39
CA ALA A 46 1.72 -1.69 12.22
C ALA A 46 1.19 -2.81 13.12
N LEU A 47 0.06 -2.57 13.79
CA LEU A 47 -0.56 -3.54 14.69
C LEU A 47 -1.01 -4.81 13.93
N ILE A 48 -1.64 -4.67 12.77
CA ILE A 48 -2.06 -5.81 11.94
C ILE A 48 -0.85 -6.65 11.52
N TYR A 49 0.23 -6.00 11.05
CA TYR A 49 1.46 -6.68 10.67
C TYR A 49 2.15 -7.35 11.85
N LEU A 50 2.24 -6.68 13.01
CA LEU A 50 2.90 -7.22 14.19
C LEU A 50 2.14 -8.39 14.81
N ILE A 51 0.82 -8.30 14.94
CA ILE A 51 0.00 -9.40 15.48
C ILE A 51 0.19 -10.65 14.61
N PHE A 52 0.06 -10.51 13.29
CA PHE A 52 0.29 -11.61 12.36
C PHE A 52 1.70 -12.17 12.49
N GLY A 53 2.73 -11.31 12.43
CA GLY A 53 4.12 -11.71 12.58
C GLY A 53 4.39 -12.47 13.88
N ILE A 54 3.90 -11.97 15.02
CA ILE A 54 4.02 -12.62 16.33
C ILE A 54 3.37 -14.01 16.32
N ILE A 55 2.13 -14.13 15.82
CA ILE A 55 1.44 -15.43 15.74
C ILE A 55 2.28 -16.42 14.93
N THR A 56 2.83 -16.00 13.78
CA THR A 56 3.64 -16.89 12.93
C THR A 56 4.94 -17.36 13.57
N VAL A 57 5.52 -16.58 14.48
CA VAL A 57 6.73 -16.96 15.23
C VAL A 57 6.41 -18.08 16.21
N PHE A 58 5.32 -17.93 16.99
CA PHE A 58 5.00 -18.84 18.08
C PHE A 58 4.35 -20.16 17.64
N VAL A 59 3.71 -20.20 16.46
CA VAL A 59 3.10 -21.44 15.96
C VAL A 59 4.15 -22.35 15.33
N GLN A 60 4.57 -23.42 16.00
CA GLN A 60 5.65 -24.29 15.51
C GLN A 60 5.23 -25.30 14.44
N THR A 61 4.07 -25.92 14.61
CA THR A 61 3.55 -26.98 13.71
C THR A 61 2.21 -26.58 13.08
N PRO A 62 2.20 -25.58 12.17
CA PRO A 62 0.98 -25.20 11.47
C PRO A 62 0.59 -26.25 10.44
N ASP A 63 -0.69 -26.57 10.39
CA ASP A 63 -1.31 -27.29 9.28
C ASP A 63 -1.78 -26.33 8.17
N ASN A 64 -2.15 -26.88 7.01
CA ASN A 64 -2.55 -26.08 5.86
C ASN A 64 -3.83 -25.26 6.11
N VAL A 65 -4.77 -25.79 6.91
CA VAL A 65 -6.02 -25.09 7.21
C VAL A 65 -5.73 -23.86 8.08
N PHE A 66 -4.95 -24.03 9.14
CA PHE A 66 -4.52 -22.90 9.97
C PHE A 66 -3.77 -21.85 9.14
N ALA A 67 -2.81 -22.26 8.31
CA ALA A 67 -2.03 -21.35 7.48
C ALA A 67 -2.93 -20.53 6.54
N LYS A 68 -3.83 -21.21 5.83
CA LYS A 68 -4.78 -20.61 4.90
C LYS A 68 -5.68 -19.59 5.59
N ILE A 69 -6.25 -19.95 6.74
CA ILE A 69 -7.15 -19.05 7.49
C ILE A 69 -6.39 -17.84 8.01
N LEU A 70 -5.22 -18.03 8.61
CA LEU A 70 -4.44 -16.94 9.18
C LEU A 70 -3.96 -15.96 8.10
N LEU A 71 -3.44 -16.47 6.98
CA LEU A 71 -3.05 -15.65 5.82
C LEU A 71 -4.26 -14.92 5.22
N GLY A 72 -5.39 -15.61 5.09
CA GLY A 72 -6.62 -15.05 4.56
C GLY A 72 -7.14 -13.89 5.41
N LEU A 73 -7.24 -14.09 6.72
CA LEU A 73 -7.67 -13.07 7.68
C LEU A 73 -6.71 -11.88 7.72
N TRP A 74 -5.40 -12.13 7.68
CA TRP A 74 -4.40 -11.06 7.64
C TRP A 74 -4.49 -10.22 6.37
N MET A 75 -4.61 -10.85 5.20
CA MET A 75 -4.78 -10.13 3.93
C MET A 75 -6.10 -9.37 3.86
N LEU A 76 -7.17 -9.95 4.41
CA LEU A 76 -8.47 -9.27 4.50
C LEU A 76 -8.36 -8.04 5.41
N ALA A 77 -7.78 -8.17 6.60
CA ALA A 77 -7.57 -7.07 7.53
C ALA A 77 -6.72 -5.95 6.90
N LEU A 78 -5.61 -6.31 6.23
CA LEU A 78 -4.77 -5.35 5.53
C LEU A 78 -5.52 -4.65 4.39
N GLY A 79 -6.19 -5.41 3.52
CA GLY A 79 -6.97 -4.86 2.41
C GLY A 79 -8.05 -3.88 2.90
N THR A 80 -8.79 -4.23 3.96
CA THR A 80 -9.78 -3.33 4.56
C THR A 80 -9.11 -2.08 5.15
N SER A 81 -8.01 -2.23 5.89
CA SER A 81 -7.29 -1.08 6.48
C SER A 81 -6.72 -0.12 5.42
N HIS A 82 -6.21 -0.64 4.31
CA HIS A 82 -5.76 0.15 3.17
C HIS A 82 -6.90 0.87 2.47
N ALA A 83 -8.06 0.22 2.30
CA ALA A 83 -9.24 0.85 1.72
C ALA A 83 -9.76 2.00 2.59
N LEU A 84 -9.80 1.81 3.91
CA LEU A 84 -10.18 2.87 4.85
C LEU A 84 -9.18 4.03 4.82
N THR A 85 -7.89 3.72 4.78
CA THR A 85 -6.82 4.73 4.69
C THR A 85 -6.89 5.52 3.39
N ALA A 86 -7.14 4.87 2.25
CA ALA A 86 -7.26 5.53 0.94
C ALA A 86 -8.48 6.44 0.85
N ARG A 87 -9.57 6.13 1.58
CA ARG A 87 -10.75 6.99 1.70
C ARG A 87 -10.51 8.18 2.64
N GLY A 88 -9.82 7.94 3.75
CA GLY A 88 -9.54 8.97 4.76
C GLY A 88 -8.48 9.98 4.31
N MET A 89 -7.48 9.54 3.55
CA MET A 89 -6.42 10.41 3.03
C MET A 89 -6.78 10.83 1.60
N HIS A 90 -7.02 12.13 1.39
CA HIS A 90 -7.36 12.66 0.06
C HIS A 90 -6.10 12.70 -0.83
N TYR A 91 -5.80 11.59 -1.48
CA TYR A 91 -4.83 11.54 -2.58
C TYR A 91 -5.47 12.04 -3.88
N GLY A 92 -4.65 12.47 -4.84
CA GLY A 92 -5.15 12.81 -6.18
C GLY A 92 -5.94 11.65 -6.81
N PRO A 93 -6.90 11.92 -7.73
CA PRO A 93 -7.89 10.93 -8.18
C PRO A 93 -7.29 9.62 -8.68
N ALA A 94 -6.24 9.71 -9.51
CA ALA A 94 -5.56 8.54 -10.06
C ALA A 94 -4.85 7.69 -8.98
N THR A 95 -4.24 8.34 -7.99
CA THR A 95 -3.51 7.63 -6.91
C THR A 95 -4.48 6.94 -5.96
N SER A 96 -5.57 7.62 -5.60
CA SER A 96 -6.63 7.04 -4.76
C SER A 96 -7.28 5.82 -5.43
N ALA A 97 -7.53 5.89 -6.75
CA ALA A 97 -8.05 4.75 -7.51
C ALA A 97 -7.08 3.57 -7.50
N SER A 98 -5.79 3.79 -7.78
CA SER A 98 -4.79 2.70 -7.77
C SER A 98 -4.63 2.04 -6.40
N LEU A 99 -4.61 2.84 -5.32
CA LEU A 99 -4.53 2.31 -3.95
C LEU A 99 -5.80 1.55 -3.54
N SER A 100 -6.98 2.03 -3.96
CA SER A 100 -8.25 1.34 -3.71
C SER A 100 -8.32 0.00 -4.46
N SER A 101 -7.88 -0.04 -5.71
CA SER A 101 -7.79 -1.30 -6.47
C SER A 101 -6.81 -2.29 -5.84
N ALA A 102 -5.64 -1.81 -5.40
CA ALA A 102 -4.66 -2.63 -4.69
C ALA A 102 -5.24 -3.20 -3.38
N ALA A 103 -5.96 -2.38 -2.62
CA ALA A 103 -6.64 -2.79 -1.39
C ALA A 103 -7.74 -3.85 -1.66
N LEU A 104 -8.52 -3.68 -2.74
CA LEU A 104 -9.53 -4.63 -3.16
C LEU A 104 -8.93 -5.97 -3.58
N VAL A 105 -7.85 -5.97 -4.35
CA VAL A 105 -7.14 -7.20 -4.74
C VAL A 105 -6.64 -7.93 -3.49
N GLN A 106 -6.03 -7.20 -2.55
CA GLN A 106 -5.54 -7.78 -1.30
C GLN A 106 -6.67 -8.41 -0.47
N ALA A 107 -7.79 -7.69 -0.32
CA ALA A 107 -8.96 -8.19 0.39
C ALA A 107 -9.61 -9.39 -0.32
N ALA A 108 -9.71 -9.37 -1.64
CA ALA A 108 -10.26 -10.45 -2.44
C ALA A 108 -9.40 -11.72 -2.34
N SER A 109 -8.07 -11.58 -2.39
CA SER A 109 -7.14 -12.70 -2.15
C SER A 109 -7.30 -13.27 -0.74
N GLY A 110 -7.49 -12.41 0.28
CA GLY A 110 -7.75 -12.83 1.65
C GLY A 110 -9.06 -13.62 1.80
N ALA A 111 -10.14 -13.13 1.19
CA ALA A 111 -11.43 -13.83 1.18
C ALA A 111 -11.36 -15.16 0.41
N LEU A 112 -10.66 -15.18 -0.73
CA LEU A 112 -10.45 -16.39 -1.53
C LEU A 112 -9.68 -17.45 -0.74
N LEU A 113 -8.64 -17.06 0.00
CA LEU A 113 -7.91 -17.94 0.91
C LEU A 113 -8.85 -18.66 1.87
N VAL A 114 -9.77 -17.96 2.52
CA VAL A 114 -10.67 -18.59 3.51
C VAL A 114 -11.53 -19.70 2.88
N ILE A 115 -12.01 -19.51 1.65
CA ILE A 115 -13.02 -20.37 1.01
C ILE A 115 -12.40 -21.50 0.17
N MET A 116 -11.21 -21.29 -0.41
CA MET A 116 -10.62 -22.26 -1.34
C MET A 116 -10.11 -23.54 -0.64
N PRO A 117 -9.84 -24.62 -1.39
CA PRO A 117 -9.25 -25.84 -0.83
C PRO A 117 -7.90 -25.58 -0.13
N ASP A 118 -7.55 -26.42 0.83
CA ASP A 118 -6.32 -26.35 1.65
C ASP A 118 -5.05 -26.87 0.94
N THR A 119 -5.04 -26.80 -0.39
CA THR A 119 -3.88 -27.16 -1.21
C THR A 119 -2.80 -26.08 -1.10
N LEU A 120 -1.59 -26.48 -0.70
CA LEU A 120 -0.47 -25.56 -0.48
C LEU A 120 -0.14 -24.70 -1.72
N ALA A 121 -0.19 -25.28 -2.92
CA ALA A 121 0.04 -24.56 -4.17
C ALA A 121 -0.98 -23.42 -4.41
N LEU A 122 -2.26 -23.65 -4.09
CA LEU A 122 -3.30 -22.62 -4.22
C LEU A 122 -3.13 -21.51 -3.18
N ILE A 123 -2.75 -21.90 -1.94
CA ILE A 123 -2.43 -20.95 -0.88
C ILE A 123 -1.31 -20.00 -1.33
N ILE A 124 -0.19 -20.56 -1.81
CA ILE A 124 0.96 -19.79 -2.29
C ILE A 124 0.53 -18.85 -3.43
N LEU A 125 -0.21 -19.37 -4.42
CA LEU A 125 -0.66 -18.58 -5.56
C LEU A 125 -1.52 -17.38 -5.12
N ALA A 126 -2.47 -17.59 -4.21
CA ALA A 126 -3.34 -16.53 -3.72
C ALA A 126 -2.58 -15.47 -2.90
N VAL A 127 -1.63 -15.90 -2.06
CA VAL A 127 -0.77 -14.98 -1.30
C VAL A 127 0.13 -14.19 -2.24
N CYS A 128 0.76 -14.83 -3.23
CA CYS A 128 1.57 -14.15 -4.24
C CYS A 128 0.77 -13.12 -5.02
N ALA A 129 -0.47 -13.45 -5.43
CA ALA A 129 -1.33 -12.52 -6.15
C ALA A 129 -1.68 -11.29 -5.28
N GLY A 130 -2.12 -11.50 -4.04
CA GLY A 130 -2.59 -10.41 -3.19
C GLY A 130 -1.50 -9.69 -2.38
N SER A 131 -0.25 -10.17 -2.39
CA SER A 131 0.91 -9.41 -1.89
C SER A 131 1.72 -8.79 -3.02
N GLY A 132 1.90 -9.52 -4.14
CA GLY A 132 2.69 -9.08 -5.29
C GLY A 132 2.08 -7.90 -6.03
N LEU A 133 0.79 -7.98 -6.40
CA LEU A 133 0.15 -6.88 -7.16
C LEU A 133 0.00 -5.60 -6.32
N PRO A 134 -0.51 -5.66 -5.08
CA PRO A 134 -0.56 -4.48 -4.21
C PRO A 134 0.82 -3.95 -3.83
N GLY A 135 1.79 -4.85 -3.59
CA GLY A 135 3.17 -4.50 -3.28
C GLY A 135 3.83 -3.74 -4.42
N LEU A 136 3.69 -4.23 -5.65
CA LEU A 136 4.21 -3.58 -6.85
C LEU A 136 3.59 -2.20 -7.07
N ILE A 137 2.27 -2.07 -6.94
CA ILE A 137 1.58 -0.78 -7.10
C ILE A 137 2.10 0.24 -6.08
N LYS A 138 2.19 -0.15 -4.80
CA LYS A 138 2.70 0.73 -3.73
C LYS A 138 4.16 1.12 -3.98
N LEU A 139 5.00 0.18 -4.41
CA LEU A 139 6.40 0.44 -4.72
C LEU A 139 6.56 1.44 -5.88
N LEU A 140 5.80 1.25 -6.97
CA LEU A 140 5.83 2.15 -8.14
C LEU A 140 5.31 3.55 -7.79
N LEU A 141 4.22 3.65 -7.02
CA LEU A 141 3.69 4.94 -6.57
C LEU A 141 4.68 5.65 -5.62
N GLY A 142 5.26 4.91 -4.67
CA GLY A 142 6.25 5.44 -3.74
C GLY A 142 7.51 5.97 -4.42
N THR A 143 8.02 5.28 -5.45
CA THR A 143 9.19 5.75 -6.21
C THR A 143 8.85 6.92 -7.12
N ARG A 144 7.69 6.90 -7.79
CA ARG A 144 7.24 7.96 -8.70
C ARG A 144 6.96 9.28 -7.97
N TYR A 145 6.41 9.22 -6.76
CA TYR A 145 6.01 10.41 -6.00
C TYR A 145 6.95 10.73 -4.83
N ARG A 146 8.22 10.29 -4.89
CA ARG A 146 9.23 10.45 -3.81
C ARG A 146 9.40 11.87 -3.29
N SER A 147 9.20 12.87 -4.16
CA SER A 147 9.35 14.30 -3.85
C SER A 147 8.03 15.01 -3.56
N ALA A 148 6.90 14.35 -3.82
CA ALA A 148 5.57 14.96 -3.77
C ALA A 148 4.73 14.50 -2.58
N VAL A 149 4.99 13.34 -1.99
CA VAL A 149 4.16 12.77 -0.92
C VAL A 149 5.00 12.43 0.29
N ALA A 150 4.69 12.99 1.46
CA ALA A 150 5.47 12.75 2.68
C ALA A 150 5.51 11.29 3.17
N VAL A 151 4.60 10.43 2.67
CA VAL A 151 4.43 9.01 3.02
C VAL A 151 5.17 8.08 2.05
N TRP A 152 5.94 8.63 1.10
CA TRP A 152 6.57 7.82 0.03
C TRP A 152 7.46 6.69 0.57
N ARG A 153 8.16 6.91 1.69
CA ARG A 153 9.06 5.92 2.31
C ARG A 153 8.30 4.71 2.81
N ASP A 154 7.14 4.93 3.42
CA ASP A 154 6.32 3.87 3.99
C ASP A 154 5.74 3.00 2.88
N TRP A 155 5.34 3.61 1.75
CA TRP A 155 4.86 2.88 0.57
C TRP A 155 5.95 2.08 -0.13
N VAL A 156 7.16 2.64 -0.24
CA VAL A 156 8.31 1.92 -0.82
C VAL A 156 8.71 0.75 0.07
N LEU A 157 8.77 0.95 1.39
CA LEU A 157 9.10 -0.10 2.34
C LEU A 157 8.06 -1.22 2.29
N GLU A 158 6.79 -0.87 2.47
CA GLU A 158 5.72 -1.86 2.50
C GLU A 158 5.58 -2.58 1.16
N GLY A 159 5.61 -1.82 0.06
CA GLY A 159 5.51 -2.37 -1.28
C GLY A 159 6.69 -3.28 -1.64
N GLY A 160 7.91 -2.87 -1.29
CA GLY A 160 9.11 -3.65 -1.53
C GLY A 160 9.14 -4.96 -0.73
N VAL A 161 8.75 -4.93 0.55
CA VAL A 161 8.72 -6.14 1.38
C VAL A 161 7.60 -7.08 0.95
N LEU A 162 6.39 -6.59 0.66
CA LEU A 162 5.31 -7.43 0.15
C LEU A 162 5.66 -8.08 -1.21
N LEU A 163 6.33 -7.33 -2.09
CA LEU A 163 6.81 -7.86 -3.35
C LEU A 163 7.89 -8.93 -3.13
N ALA A 164 8.83 -8.70 -2.22
CA ALA A 164 9.85 -9.69 -1.86
C ALA A 164 9.22 -10.98 -1.28
N VAL A 165 8.20 -10.85 -0.43
CA VAL A 165 7.42 -12.00 0.06
C VAL A 165 6.81 -12.77 -1.12
N ALA A 166 6.15 -12.09 -2.05
CA ALA A 166 5.56 -12.74 -3.23
C ALA A 166 6.58 -13.45 -4.12
N LEU A 167 7.80 -12.92 -4.22
CA LEU A 167 8.88 -13.54 -5.00
C LEU A 167 9.51 -14.74 -4.28
N LEU A 168 9.65 -14.69 -2.96
CA LEU A 168 10.31 -15.74 -2.19
C LEU A 168 9.39 -16.93 -1.92
N LEU A 169 8.08 -16.70 -1.80
CA LEU A 169 7.10 -17.72 -1.39
C LEU A 169 7.10 -18.99 -2.27
N PRO A 170 7.18 -18.91 -3.61
CA PRO A 170 7.19 -20.10 -4.47
C PRO A 170 8.38 -21.03 -4.20
N PHE A 171 9.54 -20.48 -3.81
CA PHE A 171 10.76 -21.25 -3.56
C PHE A 171 10.73 -21.99 -2.22
N VAL A 172 10.01 -21.46 -1.23
CA VAL A 172 9.90 -22.08 0.09
C VAL A 172 8.66 -22.96 0.24
N GLY A 173 7.76 -22.93 -0.75
CA GLY A 173 6.50 -23.66 -0.72
C GLY A 173 6.66 -25.16 -0.57
N GLU A 174 7.68 -25.75 -1.18
CA GLU A 174 7.94 -27.19 -1.10
C GLU A 174 8.42 -27.66 0.29
N ILE A 175 8.83 -26.72 1.16
CA ILE A 175 9.28 -27.00 2.53
C ILE A 175 8.08 -27.23 3.47
N GLY A 176 6.89 -26.72 3.11
CA GLY A 176 5.64 -26.94 3.84
C GLY A 176 5.02 -25.69 4.49
N ALA A 177 3.90 -25.88 5.17
CA ALA A 177 3.05 -24.81 5.71
C ALA A 177 3.79 -23.82 6.62
N LYS A 178 4.76 -24.29 7.41
CA LYS A 178 5.54 -23.44 8.31
C LYS A 178 6.41 -22.44 7.54
N ALA A 179 7.02 -22.85 6.44
CA ALA A 179 7.82 -21.96 5.61
C ALA A 179 6.94 -20.94 4.87
N THR A 180 5.79 -21.39 4.36
CA THR A 180 4.77 -20.54 3.72
C THR A 180 4.19 -19.50 4.67
N LEU A 181 4.05 -19.79 5.96
CA LEU A 181 3.69 -18.79 6.98
C LEU A 181 4.86 -17.92 7.42
N GLY A 182 6.06 -18.51 7.52
CA GLY A 182 7.25 -17.84 8.01
C GLY A 182 7.71 -16.68 7.13
N VAL A 183 7.66 -16.83 5.80
CA VAL A 183 8.11 -15.77 4.88
C VAL A 183 7.23 -14.51 4.95
N PRO A 184 5.89 -14.59 4.80
CA PRO A 184 5.02 -13.45 5.03
C PRO A 184 5.10 -12.93 6.46
N GLY A 185 5.22 -13.81 7.46
CA GLY A 185 5.33 -13.45 8.87
C GLY A 185 6.58 -12.63 9.20
N GLY A 186 7.73 -13.02 8.67
CA GLY A 186 8.99 -12.27 8.79
C GLY A 186 8.91 -10.91 8.09
N GLY A 187 8.35 -10.87 6.87
CA GLY A 187 8.09 -9.62 6.16
C GLY A 187 7.16 -8.69 6.96
N ALA A 188 6.13 -9.25 7.58
CA ALA A 188 5.21 -8.52 8.43
C ALA A 188 5.88 -7.93 9.67
N LEU A 189 6.78 -8.65 10.35
CA LEU A 189 7.54 -8.09 11.46
C LEU A 189 8.39 -6.88 11.03
N ILE A 190 9.09 -6.99 9.90
CA ILE A 190 9.91 -5.89 9.36
C ILE A 190 9.03 -4.67 9.11
N ILE A 191 7.97 -4.81 8.32
CA ILE A 191 7.05 -3.71 8.01
C ILE A 191 6.45 -3.14 9.30
N GLY A 192 5.93 -4.00 10.17
CA GLY A 192 5.23 -3.63 11.40
C GLY A 192 6.10 -2.80 12.34
N VAL A 193 7.36 -3.19 12.55
CA VAL A 193 8.30 -2.44 13.40
C VAL A 193 8.58 -1.06 12.81
N PHE A 194 8.86 -0.95 11.50
CA PHE A 194 9.14 0.33 10.88
C PHE A 194 7.93 1.28 10.89
N LEU A 195 6.72 0.76 10.61
CA LEU A 195 5.49 1.55 10.69
C LEU A 195 5.18 1.97 12.13
N LEU A 196 5.43 1.11 13.12
CA LEU A 196 5.27 1.43 14.53
C LEU A 196 6.20 2.58 14.93
N VAL A 197 7.50 2.47 14.63
CA VAL A 197 8.48 3.52 14.90
C VAL A 197 8.10 4.82 14.19
N GLY A 198 7.69 4.75 12.92
CA GLY A 198 7.21 5.89 12.15
C GLY A 198 5.98 6.57 12.78
N SER A 199 5.07 5.79 13.37
CA SER A 199 3.87 6.30 14.04
C SER A 199 4.16 6.98 15.38
N LEU A 200 5.22 6.55 16.09
CA LEU A 200 5.63 7.05 17.39
C LEU A 200 6.57 8.26 17.31
N GLY A 201 7.06 8.60 16.11
CA GLY A 201 7.96 9.73 15.88
C GLY A 201 7.44 11.08 16.41
N PRO A 202 8.32 12.09 16.58
CA PRO A 202 8.01 13.30 17.34
C PRO A 202 6.74 14.01 16.85
N SER A 203 5.80 14.23 17.77
CA SER A 203 4.66 15.11 17.56
C SER A 203 5.16 16.55 17.54
N GLU A 204 4.80 17.34 16.52
CA GLU A 204 5.13 18.77 16.41
C GLU A 204 4.74 19.57 17.68
N LYS A 205 3.75 19.08 18.43
CA LYS A 205 3.32 19.65 19.72
C LYS A 205 4.39 19.62 20.83
N ALA A 206 5.36 18.72 20.79
CA ALA A 206 6.42 18.65 21.82
C ALA A 206 7.52 19.71 21.63
N GLY A 207 7.61 20.34 20.45
CA GLY A 207 8.55 21.43 20.18
C GLY A 207 8.02 22.82 20.54
N ALA A 208 6.70 23.01 20.49
CA ALA A 208 6.05 24.30 20.77
C ALA A 208 6.04 24.68 22.26
N ASP A 209 6.18 23.70 23.16
CA ASP A 209 6.23 23.92 24.60
C ASP A 209 7.66 24.20 25.11
N ARG A 210 8.68 24.01 24.27
CA ARG A 210 10.09 24.35 24.59
C ARG A 210 10.48 25.77 24.22
N THR A 211 9.57 26.55 23.65
CA THR A 211 9.81 27.93 23.21
C THR A 211 9.11 28.98 24.07
N LYS A 212 8.61 28.63 25.25
CA LYS A 212 8.24 29.63 26.26
C LYS A 212 9.40 29.82 27.24
N PRO A 213 9.98 31.03 27.33
CA PRO A 213 10.97 31.38 28.34
C PRO A 213 10.36 31.41 29.74
#